data_AF-A0A7W2RJ54-F1
#
_entry.id   AF-A0A7W2RJ54-F1
#
_cell.length_a   1.000
_cell.length_b   1.000
_cell.length_c   1.000
_cell.angle_alpha   90.00
_cell.angle_beta   90.00
_cell.angle_gamma   90.00
#
_symmetry.space_group_name_H-M   'P 1'
#
loop_
_entity.id
_entity.type
_entity.pdbx_description
1 polymer ?
#
loop_
_entity_poly.entity_id
_entity_poly.type
_entity_poly.pdbx_seq_one_letter_code
_entity_poly.pdbx_strand_id
1 'polypeptide(L)'
;MGFERIQAERHKIGNSTLEACYDRFTTKFELKENEKIIYSAFLCVRPIRKKEILINGTAFTLKIFWLVLWQSKLENNDGVVVKELLCRRRKRSIGVLIYIAIITSVKIGLGVLSQT
;
A
#
# COMPACT_ATOMS: atom_id res chain seq x y z
N MET A 1 13.02 -3.65 18.50
CA MET A 1 12.15 -3.90 17.32
C MET A 1 13.00 -3.80 16.07
N GLY A 2 13.33 -4.93 15.43
CA GLY A 2 14.19 -4.98 14.25
C GLY A 2 13.48 -4.44 13.00
N PHE A 3 14.24 -3.86 12.08
CA PHE A 3 13.75 -3.48 10.77
C PHE A 3 13.51 -4.73 9.93
N GLU A 4 12.25 -5.16 9.80
CA GLU A 4 11.89 -6.15 8.80
C GLU A 4 11.94 -5.51 7.42
N ARG A 5 12.87 -6.00 6.59
CA ARG A 5 13.11 -5.53 5.22
C ARG A 5 12.01 -5.98 4.27
N ILE A 6 11.62 -7.26 4.33
CA ILE A 6 10.62 -7.86 3.44
C ILE A 6 9.33 -7.99 4.21
N GLN A 7 8.24 -7.49 3.63
CA GLN A 7 6.89 -7.65 4.15
C GLN A 7 6.15 -8.61 3.23
N ALA A 8 5.75 -9.76 3.74
CA ALA A 8 4.95 -10.73 3.02
C ALA A 8 3.61 -10.90 3.72
N GLU A 9 2.52 -10.92 2.96
CA GLU A 9 1.17 -11.19 3.46
C GLU A 9 0.47 -12.16 2.51
N ARG A 10 -0.13 -13.21 3.08
CA ARG A 10 -0.79 -14.28 2.33
C ARG A 10 -2.29 -14.13 2.44
N HIS A 11 -2.94 -14.17 1.29
CA HIS A 11 -4.39 -14.07 1.13
C HIS A 11 -4.88 -15.34 0.44
N LYS A 12 -5.87 -16.02 1.02
CA LYS A 12 -6.55 -17.13 0.36
C LYS A 12 -7.75 -16.57 -0.40
N ILE A 13 -7.78 -16.73 -1.71
CA ILE A 13 -8.91 -16.35 -2.56
C ILE A 13 -9.42 -17.61 -3.26
N GLY A 14 -10.56 -18.13 -2.80
CA GLY A 14 -11.11 -19.40 -3.31
C GLY A 14 -10.11 -20.55 -3.15
N ASN A 15 -9.70 -21.13 -4.29
CA ASN A 15 -8.73 -22.23 -4.35
C ASN A 15 -7.27 -21.79 -4.60
N SER A 16 -7.03 -20.49 -4.82
CA SER A 16 -5.69 -19.93 -5.06
C SER A 16 -5.13 -19.23 -3.82
N THR A 17 -3.84 -19.46 -3.54
CA THR A 17 -3.11 -18.71 -2.50
C THR A 17 -2.35 -17.56 -3.16
N LEU A 18 -2.68 -16.33 -2.79
CA LEU A 18 -1.98 -15.12 -3.22
C LEU A 18 -1.02 -14.67 -2.13
N GLU A 19 0.24 -14.47 -2.48
CA GLU A 19 1.26 -13.92 -1.61
C GLU A 19 1.73 -12.58 -2.16
N ALA A 20 1.48 -11.52 -1.39
CA ALA A 20 1.95 -10.17 -1.69
C ALA A 20 3.24 -9.91 -0.92
N CYS A 21 4.32 -9.69 -1.63
CA CYS A 21 5.64 -9.40 -1.08
C CYS A 21 6.07 -7.98 -1.41
N TYR A 22 6.66 -7.29 -0.44
CA TYR A 22 7.16 -5.94 -0.60
C TYR A 22 8.51 -5.77 0.10
N ASP A 23 9.56 -5.45 -0.67
CA ASP A 23 10.88 -5.11 -0.14
C ASP A 23 10.96 -3.61 0.12
N ARG A 24 11.09 -3.23 1.39
CA ARG A 24 11.18 -1.83 1.84
C ARG A 24 12.45 -1.12 1.40
N PHE A 25 13.54 -1.84 1.15
CA PHE A 25 14.82 -1.25 0.76
C PHE A 25 14.84 -0.94 -0.73
N THR A 26 14.43 -1.90 -1.56
CA THR A 26 14.43 -1.76 -3.03
C THR A 26 13.15 -1.15 -3.58
N THR A 27 12.11 -1.01 -2.77
CA THR A 27 10.75 -0.63 -3.19
C THR A 27 10.13 -1.56 -4.22
N LYS A 28 10.60 -2.80 -4.25
CA LYS A 28 10.11 -3.84 -5.15
C LYS A 28 8.85 -4.46 -4.56
N PHE A 29 7.79 -4.48 -5.35
CA PHE A 29 6.55 -5.18 -5.04
C PHE A 29 6.41 -6.39 -5.95
N GLU A 30 6.12 -7.53 -5.35
CA GLU A 30 5.92 -8.81 -6.02
C GLU A 30 4.59 -9.40 -5.59
N LEU A 31 3.85 -9.94 -6.56
CA LEU A 31 2.64 -10.70 -6.33
C LEU A 31 2.85 -12.10 -6.87
N LYS A 32 2.66 -13.09 -6.01
CA LYS A 32 2.74 -14.51 -6.35
C LYS A 32 1.39 -15.16 -6.21
N GLU A 33 1.04 -16.05 -7.13
CA GLU A 33 -0.08 -16.98 -6.99
C GLU A 33 0.49 -18.39 -6.94
N ASN A 34 0.15 -19.16 -5.90
CA ASN A 34 0.63 -20.54 -5.72
C ASN A 34 2.15 -20.64 -5.96
N GLU A 35 2.92 -19.72 -5.34
CA GLU A 35 4.37 -19.58 -5.45
C GLU A 35 4.93 -19.07 -6.80
N LYS A 36 4.10 -18.91 -7.82
CA LYS A 36 4.49 -18.38 -9.13
C LYS A 36 4.36 -16.85 -9.18
N ILE A 37 5.41 -16.15 -9.58
CA ILE A 37 5.41 -14.68 -9.70
C ILE A 37 4.54 -14.27 -10.90
N ILE A 38 3.43 -13.57 -10.64
CA ILE A 38 2.55 -13.02 -11.69
C ILE A 38 2.89 -11.57 -11.97
N TYR A 39 3.30 -10.83 -10.94
CA TYR A 39 3.60 -9.42 -11.06
C TYR A 39 4.84 -9.06 -10.24
N SER A 40 5.70 -8.24 -10.84
CA SER A 40 6.89 -7.68 -10.21
C SER A 40 7.07 -6.27 -10.73
N ALA A 41 7.17 -5.29 -9.83
CA ALA A 41 7.38 -3.90 -10.20
C ALA A 41 8.10 -3.10 -9.12
N PHE A 42 8.89 -2.12 -9.55
CA PHE A 42 9.50 -1.13 -8.68
C PHE A 42 8.58 0.09 -8.52
N LEU A 43 8.32 0.47 -7.26
CA LEU A 43 7.38 1.52 -6.90
C LEU A 43 7.99 2.92 -6.81
N CYS A 44 9.31 3.04 -6.99
CA CYS A 44 10.04 4.31 -6.88
C CYS A 44 9.61 5.36 -7.92
N VAL A 45 9.18 4.94 -9.12
CA VAL A 45 9.00 5.85 -10.27
C VAL A 45 7.63 6.53 -10.33
N ARG A 46 6.56 5.87 -9.85
CA ARG A 46 5.20 6.43 -9.92
C ARG A 46 4.41 6.15 -8.64
N PRO A 47 3.75 7.17 -8.08
CA PRO A 47 3.02 7.04 -6.82
C PRO A 47 1.75 6.20 -6.94
N ILE A 48 1.13 6.20 -8.12
CA ILE A 48 -0.06 5.42 -8.45
C ILE A 48 0.31 4.45 -9.56
N ARG A 49 0.01 3.16 -9.34
CA ARG A 49 0.09 2.11 -10.36
C ARG A 49 -1.28 1.46 -10.46
N LYS A 50 -1.75 1.27 -11.68
CA LYS A 50 -2.93 0.45 -12.00
C LYS A 50 -2.47 -0.59 -13.00
N LYS A 51 -2.77 -1.87 -12.75
CA LYS A 51 -2.46 -2.93 -13.69
C LYS A 51 -3.53 -4.01 -13.66
N GLU A 52 -3.93 -4.47 -14.82
CA GLU A 52 -4.81 -5.61 -14.98
C GLU A 52 -3.98 -6.91 -14.95
N ILE A 53 -4.44 -7.87 -14.17
CA ILE A 53 -3.79 -9.15 -13.92
C ILE A 53 -4.85 -10.22 -14.04
N LEU A 54 -4.55 -11.28 -14.79
CA LEU A 54 -5.41 -12.46 -14.86
C LEU A 54 -4.97 -13.43 -13.78
N ILE A 55 -5.88 -13.74 -12.84
CA ILE A 55 -5.65 -14.71 -11.77
C ILE A 55 -6.74 -15.77 -11.94
N ASN A 56 -6.34 -17.03 -12.13
CA ASN A 56 -7.25 -18.16 -12.36
C ASN A 56 -8.34 -17.91 -13.43
N GLY A 57 -8.00 -17.23 -14.53
CA GLY A 57 -8.92 -16.91 -15.63
C GLY A 57 -9.85 -15.71 -15.40
N THR A 58 -9.86 -15.15 -14.19
CA THR A 58 -10.61 -13.92 -13.85
C THR A 58 -9.71 -12.68 -13.92
N ALA A 59 -10.24 -11.59 -14.47
CA ALA A 59 -9.52 -10.32 -14.61
C ALA A 59 -9.60 -9.49 -13.32
N PHE A 60 -8.44 -9.22 -12.73
CA PHE A 60 -8.30 -8.39 -11.55
C PHE A 60 -7.56 -7.11 -11.86
N THR A 61 -8.07 -5.98 -11.38
CA THR A 61 -7.37 -4.71 -11.40
C THR A 61 -6.62 -4.50 -10.10
N LEU A 62 -5.28 -4.52 -10.18
CA LEU A 62 -4.38 -4.18 -9.10
C LEU A 62 -4.15 -2.67 -9.07
N LYS A 63 -4.60 -2.00 -8.02
CA LYS A 63 -4.34 -0.59 -7.76
C LYS A 63 -3.38 -0.44 -6.58
N ILE A 64 -2.22 0.16 -6.82
CA ILE A 64 -1.21 0.43 -5.80
C ILE A 64 -1.01 1.94 -5.68
N PHE A 65 -1.06 2.44 -4.45
CA PHE A 65 -0.72 3.81 -4.08
C PHE A 65 0.40 3.79 -3.03
N TRP A 66 1.55 4.42 -3.31
CA TRP A 66 2.74 4.39 -2.45
C TRP A 66 3.12 5.73 -1.80
N LEU A 67 2.62 6.88 -2.30
CA LEU A 67 3.15 8.20 -1.91
C LEU A 67 2.93 8.56 -0.43
N VAL A 68 1.67 8.65 0.02
CA VAL A 68 1.31 9.16 1.37
C VAL A 68 0.73 8.06 2.25
N LEU A 69 -0.12 7.24 1.66
CA LEU A 69 -0.83 6.15 2.33
C LEU A 69 -0.61 4.91 1.49
N TRP A 70 0.22 3.98 1.96
CA TRP A 70 0.36 2.70 1.26
C TRP A 70 -1.01 2.01 1.20
N GLN A 71 -1.53 1.88 -0.01
CA GLN A 71 -2.78 1.17 -0.29
C GLN A 71 -2.53 0.27 -1.49
N SER A 72 -2.82 -1.02 -1.33
CA SER A 72 -2.78 -2.00 -2.41
C SER A 72 -4.14 -2.69 -2.43
N LYS A 73 -4.93 -2.38 -3.44
CA LYS A 73 -6.29 -2.91 -3.62
C LYS A 73 -6.29 -3.87 -4.79
N LEU A 74 -6.96 -5.01 -4.60
CA LEU A 74 -7.27 -5.94 -5.67
C LEU A 74 -8.78 -5.88 -5.92
N GLU A 75 -9.17 -5.36 -7.07
CA GLU A 75 -10.56 -5.26 -7.51
C GLU A 75 -10.83 -6.30 -8.60
N ASN A 76 -11.94 -7.02 -8.49
CA ASN A 76 -12.53 -7.81 -9.56
C ASN A 76 -13.68 -7.00 -10.20
N ASN A 77 -14.14 -7.42 -11.37
CA ASN A 77 -15.28 -6.82 -12.07
C ASN A 77 -16.57 -6.82 -11.23
N ASP A 78 -16.73 -7.81 -10.34
CA ASP A 78 -17.84 -7.92 -9.36
C ASP A 78 -17.60 -7.17 -8.03
N GLY A 79 -16.46 -6.50 -7.84
CA GLY A 79 -16.16 -5.69 -6.66
C GLY A 79 -14.78 -5.91 -6.04
N VAL A 80 -14.55 -5.28 -4.89
CA VAL A 80 -13.25 -5.32 -4.18
C VAL A 80 -13.05 -6.68 -3.51
N VAL A 81 -12.15 -7.53 -4.02
CA VAL A 81 -11.88 -8.87 -3.48
C VAL A 81 -10.85 -8.84 -2.36
N VAL A 82 -9.84 -7.96 -2.45
CA VAL A 82 -8.90 -7.72 -1.34
C VAL A 82 -8.73 -6.23 -1.16
N LYS A 83 -9.28 -5.71 -0.06
CA LYS A 83 -9.26 -4.28 0.26
C LYS A 83 -7.86 -3.78 0.55
N GLU A 84 -6.98 -4.63 1.08
CA GLU A 84 -5.58 -4.33 1.39
C GLU A 84 -4.71 -5.58 1.28
N LEU A 85 -3.77 -5.61 0.32
CA LEU A 85 -2.82 -6.72 0.16
C LEU A 85 -1.71 -6.69 1.22
N LEU A 86 -1.40 -5.52 1.79
CA LEU A 86 -0.33 -5.31 2.76
C LEU A 86 -0.77 -4.32 3.86
N CYS A 87 -0.97 -4.81 5.08
CA CYS A 87 -1.57 -4.03 6.18
C CYS A 87 -0.56 -3.14 6.94
N ARG A 88 0.71 -3.55 7.05
CA ARG A 88 1.59 -3.15 8.16
C ARG A 88 2.18 -1.73 8.10
N ARG A 89 2.19 -1.02 6.97
CA ARG A 89 2.82 0.32 6.88
C ARG A 89 1.97 1.45 7.49
N ARG A 90 0.67 1.22 7.70
CA ARG A 90 -0.33 2.27 7.93
C ARG A 90 -0.24 3.01 9.27
N LYS A 91 0.09 2.31 10.36
CA LYS A 91 -0.14 2.86 11.72
C LYS A 91 0.82 3.98 12.12
N ARG A 92 2.10 3.91 11.69
CA ARG A 92 3.12 4.87 12.17
C ARG A 92 3.16 6.16 11.36
N SER A 93 2.92 6.11 10.05
CA SER A 93 3.00 7.29 9.17
C SER A 93 1.80 8.23 9.32
N ILE A 94 0.59 7.69 9.52
CA ILE A 94 -0.63 8.50 9.68
C ILE A 94 -0.60 9.28 10.99
N GLY A 95 -0.20 8.64 12.09
CA GLY A 95 -0.09 9.33 13.38
C GLY A 95 0.89 10.50 13.34
N VAL A 96 2.03 10.34 12.66
CA VAL A 96 3.01 11.43 12.47
C VAL A 96 2.46 12.55 11.61
N LEU A 97 1.77 12.25 10.50
CA LEU A 97 1.15 13.28 9.65
C LEU A 97 0.08 14.08 10.39
N ILE A 98 -0.79 13.41 11.16
CA ILE A 98 -1.80 14.08 11.99
C ILE A 98 -1.12 14.96 13.04
N TYR A 99 -0.08 14.45 13.70
CA TYR A 99 0.67 15.21 14.70
C TYR A 99 1.32 16.46 14.11
N ILE A 100 1.93 16.35 12.93
CA ILE A 100 2.51 17.49 12.21
C ILE A 100 1.43 18.51 11.86
N ALA A 101 0.28 18.06 11.33
CA ALA A 101 -0.82 18.93 10.96
C ALA A 101 -1.38 19.73 12.15
N ILE A 102 -1.49 19.09 13.32
CA ILE A 102 -1.92 19.76 14.55
C ILE A 102 -0.88 20.81 14.97
N ILE A 103 0.41 20.46 15.03
CA ILE A 103 1.46 21.41 15.42
C ILE A 103 1.53 22.60 14.47
N THR A 104 1.48 22.39 13.15
CA THR A 104 1.51 23.49 12.19
C THR A 104 0.29 24.39 12.32
N SER A 105 -0.90 23.82 12.53
CA SER A 105 -2.12 24.61 12.75
C SER A 105 -2.05 25.49 13.99
N VAL A 106 -1.51 24.96 15.11
CA VAL A 106 -1.29 25.72 16.35
C VAL A 106 -0.28 26.84 16.12
N LYS A 107 0.82 26.56 15.40
CA LYS A 107 1.86 27.55 15.10
C LYS A 107 1.34 28.71 14.25
N ILE A 108 0.53 28.41 13.24
CA ILE A 108 -0.10 29.43 12.38
C ILE A 108 -1.12 30.24 13.19
N GLY A 109 -1.95 29.58 14.01
CA GLY A 109 -2.91 30.27 14.87
C GLY A 109 -2.26 31.26 15.83
N LEU A 110 -1.17 30.86 16.51
CA LEU A 110 -0.38 31.74 17.37
C LEU A 110 0.29 32.89 16.61
N GLY A 111 0.80 32.62 15.40
CA GLY A 111 1.40 33.64 14.55
C GLY A 111 0.39 34.70 14.09
N VAL A 112 -0.84 34.29 13.78
CA VAL A 112 -1.93 35.19 13.39
C VAL A 112 -2.44 36.00 14.58
N LEU A 113 -2.62 35.38 15.75
CA LEU A 113 -3.02 36.07 16.99
C LEU A 113 -1.98 37.06 17.52
N SER A 114 -0.70 36.84 17.22
CA SER A 114 0.38 37.76 17.61
C SER A 114 0.51 38.98 16.69
N GLN A 115 -0.19 39.01 15.56
CA GLN A 115 -0.20 40.13 14.61
C GLN A 115 -1.46 41.01 14.67
N THR A 116 -2.47 40.62 15.44
CA THR A 116 -3.66 41.41 15.79
C THR A 116 -3.48 42.06 17.16
#